data_AF-A0A8J7N1I3-F1
#
_entry.id   AF-A0A8J7N1I3-F1
#
_cell.length_a   1.000
_cell.length_b   1.000
_cell.length_c   1.000
_cell.angle_alpha   90.00
_cell.angle_beta   90.00
_cell.angle_gamma   90.00
#
_symmetry.space_group_name_H-M   'P 1'
#
loop_
_entity.id
_entity.type
_entity.pdbx_description
1 polymer ?
#
loop_
_entity_poly.entity_id
_entity_poly.type
_entity_poly.pdbx_seq_one_letter_code
_entity_poly.pdbx_strand_id
1 'polypeptide(L)' 'SHSGIDIKTMAYAAMGSENYRAVGKKHMPKHWLPPAAPHTHVAVEDAREQGKLFFNIRADLKAMTARGPERKT' A
#
# COMPACT_ATOMS: atom_id res chain seq x y z
N SER A 1 16.26 3.15 -19.23
CA SER A 1 14.81 3.37 -19.14
C SER A 1 14.42 3.54 -17.68
N HIS A 2 13.43 4.38 -17.36
CA HIS A 2 12.97 4.58 -15.99
C HIS A 2 11.58 3.97 -15.83
N SER A 3 11.37 3.19 -14.76
CA SER A 3 10.09 2.61 -14.40
C SER A 3 9.78 3.00 -12.95
N GLY A 4 8.53 3.39 -12.68
CA GLY A 4 8.08 3.80 -11.35
C GLY A 4 6.76 3.11 -11.01
N ILE A 5 6.57 2.84 -9.72
CA ILE A 5 5.33 2.28 -9.18
C ILE A 5 4.76 3.30 -8.20
N ASP A 6 3.51 3.69 -8.41
CA ASP A 6 2.78 4.57 -7.50
C ASP A 6 2.08 3.77 -6.38
N ILE A 7 2.30 4.18 -5.13
CA ILE A 7 1.79 3.47 -3.94
C ILE A 7 0.28 3.58 -3.83
N LYS A 8 -0.33 4.71 -4.23
CA LYS A 8 -1.77 4.89 -4.15
C LYS A 8 -2.48 4.01 -5.17
N THR A 9 -1.95 3.90 -6.39
CA THR A 9 -2.43 2.95 -7.40
C THR A 9 -2.30 1.50 -6.93
N MET A 10 -1.18 1.15 -6.30
CA MET A 10 -0.99 -0.19 -5.74
C MET A 10 -1.98 -0.50 -4.60
N ALA A 11 -2.19 0.46 -3.69
CA ALA A 11 -3.16 0.33 -2.60
C ALA A 11 -4.60 0.22 -3.15
N TYR A 12 -4.94 0.98 -4.19
CA TYR A 12 -6.25 0.91 -4.84
C TYR A 12 -6.54 -0.50 -5.36
N ALA A 13 -5.57 -1.09 -6.05
CA ALA A 13 -5.67 -2.47 -6.53
C ALA A 13 -5.76 -3.47 -5.37
N ALA A 14 -4.90 -3.34 -4.36
CA ALA A 14 -4.87 -4.25 -3.20
C ALA A 14 -6.14 -4.20 -2.34
N MET A 15 -6.78 -3.04 -2.24
CA MET A 15 -8.05 -2.88 -1.53
C MET A 15 -9.27 -3.32 -2.33
N GLY A 16 -9.12 -3.61 -3.63
CA GLY A 16 -10.25 -3.89 -4.52
C GLY A 16 -11.26 -2.75 -4.55
N SER A 17 -10.80 -1.50 -4.43
CA SER A 17 -11.69 -0.34 -4.28
C SER A 17 -12.35 0.03 -5.61
N GLU A 18 -13.62 0.42 -5.58
CA GLU A 18 -14.31 0.99 -6.74
C GLU A 18 -14.05 2.50 -6.90
N ASN A 19 -13.58 3.17 -5.83
CA ASN A 19 -13.39 4.62 -5.80
C ASN A 19 -11.94 5.00 -5.48
N TYR A 20 -11.17 5.31 -6.51
CA TYR A 20 -9.77 5.73 -6.38
C TYR A 20 -9.56 6.96 -5.47
N ARG A 21 -10.53 7.89 -5.43
CA ARG A 21 -10.41 9.09 -4.57
C ARG A 21 -10.51 8.74 -3.08
N ALA A 22 -11.22 7.67 -2.75
CA ALA A 22 -11.33 7.19 -1.38
C ALA A 22 -10.06 6.47 -0.91
N VAL A 23 -9.13 6.08 -1.78
CA VAL A 23 -7.90 5.39 -1.38
C VAL A 23 -6.87 6.38 -0.83
N GLY A 24 -7.06 6.77 0.43
CA GLY A 24 -6.11 7.60 1.18
C GLY A 24 -5.56 6.85 2.39
N LYS A 25 -4.42 7.29 2.94
CA LYS A 25 -3.77 6.65 4.10
C LYS A 25 -4.74 6.36 5.25
N LYS A 26 -5.73 7.25 5.49
CA LYS A 26 -6.77 7.09 6.52
C LYS A 26 -7.69 5.88 6.35
N HIS A 27 -7.84 5.38 5.12
CA HIS A 27 -8.67 4.21 4.81
C HIS A 27 -7.85 2.95 4.52
N MET A 28 -6.52 3.07 4.51
CA MET A 28 -5.65 1.91 4.35
C MET A 28 -5.67 1.07 5.64
N PRO A 29 -5.55 -0.27 5.53
CA PRO A 29 -5.34 -1.13 6.68
C PRO A 29 -4.20 -0.63 7.59
N LYS A 30 -4.44 -0.61 8.90
CA LYS A 30 -3.48 -0.04 9.86
C LYS A 30 -2.11 -0.73 9.82
N HIS A 31 -2.08 -2.04 9.54
CA HIS A 31 -0.82 -2.79 9.44
C HIS A 31 0.01 -2.44 8.20
N TRP A 32 -0.57 -1.75 7.21
CA TRP A 32 0.20 -1.22 6.09
C TRP A 32 0.98 0.03 6.48
N LEU A 33 0.41 0.84 7.36
CA LEU A 33 0.98 2.12 7.73
C LEU A 33 2.15 1.89 8.68
N PRO A 34 3.37 2.40 8.36
CA PRO A 34 4.46 2.35 9.30
C PRO A 34 4.10 3.16 10.56
N PRO A 35 4.71 2.83 11.72
CA PRO A 35 4.56 3.65 12.92
C PRO A 35 4.87 5.11 12.61
N ALA A 36 4.09 6.01 13.20
CA ALA A 36 4.30 7.44 13.02
C ALA A 36 5.71 7.81 13.49
N ALA A 37 6.56 8.23 12.56
CA ALA A 37 7.81 8.91 12.88
C ALA A 37 7.59 10.42 12.82
N PRO A 38 8.43 11.23 13.49
CA PRO A 38 8.40 12.67 13.34
C PRO A 38 8.54 13.04 11.85
N HIS A 39 7.67 13.91 11.35
CA HIS A 39 7.82 14.46 10.01
C HIS A 39 9.00 15.42 9.99
N THR A 40 10.18 14.89 9.66
CA THR A 40 11.43 15.66 9.61
C THR A 40 11.54 16.53 8.35
N HIS A 41 10.61 16.37 7.40
CA HIS A 41 10.65 16.96 6.06
C HIS A 41 11.92 16.60 5.26
N VAL A 42 12.61 15.53 5.63
CA VAL A 42 13.77 15.01 4.92
C VAL A 42 13.32 13.94 3.93
N ALA A 43 13.52 14.20 2.63
CA ALA A 43 13.02 13.33 1.55
C ALA A 43 13.47 11.86 1.66
N VAL A 44 14.66 11.59 2.21
CA VAL A 44 15.15 10.20 2.39
C VAL A 44 14.33 9.43 3.44
N GLU A 45 13.84 10.11 4.47
CA GLU A 45 13.05 9.50 5.52
C GLU A 45 11.63 9.20 5.00
N ASP A 46 11.05 10.13 4.23
CA ASP A 46 9.79 9.92 3.52
C ASP A 46 9.89 8.74 2.54
N ALA A 47 10.99 8.65 1.78
CA ALA A 47 11.24 7.53 0.88
C ALA A 47 11.32 6.19 1.62
N ARG A 48 11.92 6.16 2.82
CA ARG A 48 11.97 4.96 3.65
C ARG A 48 10.60 4.56 4.18
N GLU A 49 9.76 5.52 4.59
CA GLU A 49 8.38 5.25 4.99
C GLU A 49 7.52 4.74 3.85
N GLN A 50 7.65 5.36 2.67
CA GLN A 50 6.98 4.93 1.44
C GLN A 50 7.41 3.50 1.05
N GLY A 51 8.69 3.17 1.17
CA GLY A 51 9.21 1.82 0.95
C GLY A 51 8.63 0.78 1.90
N LYS A 52 8.50 1.10 3.20
CA LYS A 52 7.84 0.22 4.19
C LYS A 52 6.37 -0.04 3.81
N LEU A 53 5.65 1.04 3.48
CA LEU A 53 4.25 0.95 3.04
C LEU A 53 4.11 0.04 1.80
N PHE A 54 4.98 0.19 0.81
CA PHE A 54 5.01 -0.68 -0.38
C PHE A 54 5.15 -2.16 -0.01
N PHE A 55 6.12 -2.52 0.84
CA PHE A 55 6.34 -3.91 1.21
C PHE A 55 5.17 -4.51 1.99
N ASN A 56 4.51 -3.73 2.84
CA ASN A 56 3.34 -4.20 3.57
C ASN A 56 2.15 -4.48 2.63
N ILE A 57 1.86 -3.59 1.68
CA ILE A 57 0.83 -3.82 0.66
C ILE A 57 1.17 -5.06 -0.17
N ARG A 58 2.44 -5.22 -0.57
CA ARG A 58 2.89 -6.37 -1.35
C ARG A 58 2.73 -7.69 -0.59
N ALA A 59 2.94 -7.70 0.71
CA ALA A 59 2.79 -8.89 1.53
C ALA A 59 1.33 -9.40 1.50
N ASP A 60 0.37 -8.48 1.65
CA ASP A 60 -1.05 -8.81 1.56
C ASP A 60 -1.45 -9.27 0.17
N LEU A 61 -0.99 -8.59 -0.89
CA LEU A 61 -1.22 -9.01 -2.27
C LEU A 61 -0.69 -10.43 -2.50
N LYS A 62 0.51 -10.75 -2.03
CA LYS A 62 1.09 -12.10 -2.13
C LYS A 62 0.27 -13.12 -1.35
N ALA A 63 -0.23 -12.76 -0.17
CA ALA A 63 -1.10 -13.63 0.62
C ALA A 63 -2.46 -13.86 -0.08
N MET A 64 -3.02 -12.84 -0.73
CA MET A 64 -4.25 -12.94 -1.52
C MET A 64 -4.08 -13.85 -2.73
N THR A 65 -2.99 -13.70 -3.49
CA THR A 65 -2.73 -14.56 -4.66
C THR A 65 -2.47 -16.01 -4.26
N ALA A 66 -1.80 -16.25 -3.13
CA ALA A 66 -1.57 -17.60 -2.61
C ALA A 66 -2.85 -18.31 -2.14
N ARG A 67 -3.86 -17.56 -1.68
CA ARG A 67 -5.15 -18.12 -1.24
C ARG A 67 -6.06 -18.57 -2.39
N GLY A 68 -5.73 -18.21 -3.65
CA GLY A 68 -6.60 -18.44 -4.80
C GLY A 68 -7.87 -17.56 -4.76
N PRO A 69 -8.63 -17.47 -5.86
CA PRO A 69 -9.89 -16.73 -5.84
C PRO A 69 -10.87 -17.44 -4.90
N GLU A 70 -11.33 -16.72 -3.88
CA GLU A 70 -12.42 -17.17 -3.02
C GLU A 70 -13.66 -17.36 -3.90
N ARG A 71 -14.07 -18.61 -4.14
CA ARG A 71 -15.32 -18.89 -4.84
C ARG A 71 -16.44 -18.42 -3.93
N LYS A 72 -17.12 -17.33 -4.30
CA LYS A 72 -18.44 -17.02 -3.74
C LYS A 72 -19.36 -18.18 -4.11
N THR A 73 -19.69 -19.02 -3.11
CA THR A 73 -20.78 -20.00 -3.17
C THR A 73 -22.12 -19.29 -3.02
#